data_AF-A0A0B1TR21-F1
#
_entry.id   AF-A0A0B1TR21-F1
#
_cell.length_a   1.000
_cell.length_b   1.000
_cell.length_c   1.000
_cell.angle_alpha   90.00
_cell.angle_beta   90.00
_cell.angle_gamma   90.00
#
_symmetry.space_group_name_H-M   'P 1'
#
loop_
_entity.id
_entity.type
_entity.pdbx_description
1 polymer ?
#
loop_
_entity_poly.entity_id
_entity_poly.type
_entity_poly.pdbx_seq_one_letter_code
_entity_poly.pdbx_strand_id
1 'polypeptide(L)'
;QSIIVCGCSDGAVEVACLERNKLIGLYLQSRIGIVHILFTGSRVVLARLDGSIEFLELLLTSERPTRVTSITLLKTVRAHQKPISFLLASSLTAVSASYDHTLKLFDLRSCHLQSMLHAHRGPVTAVCIDATNNVCLLKSSTTFGKGSKFLFFRRCFRHAKKVSFVAGVLPLVNY
;
A
#
# COMPACT_ATOMS: atom_id res chain seq x y z
N GLN A 1 14.52 -13.77 -7.22
CA GLN A 1 14.30 -12.51 -7.95
C GLN A 1 14.07 -11.43 -6.92
N SER A 2 15.08 -10.60 -6.69
CA SER A 2 15.02 -9.55 -5.67
C SER A 2 14.85 -8.19 -6.35
N ILE A 3 13.60 -7.76 -6.49
CA ILE A 3 13.22 -6.43 -7.01
C ILE A 3 12.82 -5.53 -5.85
N ILE A 4 13.27 -4.29 -5.87
CA ILE A 4 12.83 -3.23 -4.98
C ILE A 4 12.06 -2.20 -5.80
N VAL A 5 10.93 -1.75 -5.25
CA VAL A 5 10.20 -0.58 -5.74
C VAL A 5 10.18 0.44 -4.61
N CYS A 6 10.67 1.65 -4.87
CA CYS A 6 10.68 2.74 -3.91
C CYS A 6 10.03 4.00 -4.49
N GLY A 7 9.42 4.79 -3.62
CA GLY A 7 8.86 6.10 -3.95
C GLY A 7 9.66 7.19 -3.29
N CYS A 8 9.90 8.27 -4.03
CA CYS A 8 10.71 9.40 -3.59
C CYS A 8 9.83 10.62 -3.22
N SER A 9 10.38 11.52 -2.41
CA SER A 9 9.70 12.75 -2.00
C SER A 9 9.52 13.75 -3.14
N ASP A 10 10.29 13.61 -4.22
CA ASP A 10 10.15 14.37 -5.47
C ASP A 10 9.05 13.81 -6.40
N GLY A 11 8.39 12.71 -6.00
CA GLY A 11 7.29 12.08 -6.73
C GLY A 11 7.71 10.96 -7.69
N ALA A 12 9.01 10.69 -7.82
CA ALA A 12 9.55 9.62 -8.64
C ALA A 12 9.30 8.23 -8.03
N VAL A 13 9.01 7.24 -8.88
CA VAL A 13 9.05 5.82 -8.51
C VAL A 13 10.26 5.19 -9.16
N GLU A 14 11.10 4.56 -8.35
CA GLU A 14 12.32 3.89 -8.76
C GLU A 14 12.18 2.38 -8.58
N VAL A 15 12.63 1.62 -9.58
CA VAL A 15 12.61 0.17 -9.57
C VAL A 15 14.03 -0.33 -9.74
N ALA A 16 14.54 -1.07 -8.76
CA ALA A 16 15.90 -1.57 -8.72
C ALA A 16 15.95 -3.10 -8.68
N CYS A 17 16.95 -3.67 -9.36
CA CYS A 17 17.27 -5.09 -9.30
C CYS A 17 18.46 -5.27 -8.34
N LEU A 18 18.22 -5.92 -7.21
CA LEU A 18 19.27 -6.16 -6.20
C LEU A 18 20.35 -7.10 -6.71
N GLU A 19 19.98 -8.13 -7.49
CA GLU A 19 20.95 -9.09 -8.07
C GLU A 19 21.98 -8.40 -8.98
N ARG A 20 21.58 -7.30 -9.63
CA ARG A 20 22.45 -6.50 -10.50
C ARG A 20 23.03 -5.27 -9.83
N ASN A 21 22.57 -4.95 -8.62
CA ASN A 21 22.78 -3.67 -7.97
C ASN A 21 22.55 -2.48 -8.91
N LYS A 22 21.43 -2.48 -9.64
CA LYS A 22 21.16 -1.46 -10.69
C LYS A 22 19.70 -1.02 -10.71
N LEU A 23 19.49 0.27 -10.94
CA LEU A 23 18.19 0.83 -11.31
C LEU A 23 17.77 0.27 -12.68
N ILE A 24 16.60 -0.35 -12.74
CA ILE A 24 16.06 -1.01 -13.94
C ILE A 24 14.77 -0.37 -14.45
N GLY A 25 14.16 0.54 -13.70
CA GLY A 25 12.97 1.29 -14.12
C GLY A 25 12.79 2.57 -13.34
N LEU A 26 12.18 3.57 -13.97
CA LEU A 26 11.90 4.88 -13.41
C LEU A 26 10.55 5.37 -13.94
N TYR A 27 9.72 5.91 -13.05
CA TYR A 27 8.43 6.50 -13.40
C TYR A 27 8.31 7.89 -12.79
N LEU A 28 8.17 8.91 -13.66
CA LEU A 28 8.28 10.33 -13.32
C LEU A 28 7.01 11.13 -13.66
N GLN A 29 5.83 10.51 -13.56
CA GLN A 29 4.58 11.12 -14.05
C GLN A 29 4.09 12.30 -13.20
N SER A 30 4.55 12.44 -11.96
CA SER A 30 4.10 13.49 -11.04
C SER A 30 5.23 13.93 -10.12
N ARG A 31 5.18 15.22 -9.72
CA ARG A 31 6.13 15.83 -8.78
C ARG A 31 5.64 15.82 -7.33
N ILE A 32 4.45 15.25 -7.08
CA ILE A 32 3.90 15.18 -5.73
C ILE A 32 4.54 13.99 -5.02
N GLY A 33 5.21 14.26 -3.90
CA GLY A 33 5.94 13.26 -3.13
C GLY A 33 5.10 12.05 -2.73
N ILE A 34 5.76 10.89 -2.72
CA ILE A 34 5.14 9.61 -2.38
C ILE A 34 5.34 9.36 -0.88
N VAL A 35 4.25 9.05 -0.18
CA VAL A 35 4.27 8.75 1.27
C VAL A 35 4.28 7.27 1.56
N HIS A 36 3.60 6.48 0.73
CA HIS A 36 3.56 5.02 0.86
C HIS A 36 3.57 4.38 -0.51
N ILE A 37 4.21 3.22 -0.60
CA ILE A 37 4.25 2.39 -1.80
C ILE A 37 4.10 0.93 -1.40
N LEU A 38 3.36 0.18 -2.20
CA LEU A 38 3.17 -1.26 -2.05
C LEU A 38 3.39 -1.92 -3.40
N PHE A 39 3.95 -3.11 -3.36
CA PHE A 39 4.15 -3.95 -4.53
C PHE A 39 3.55 -5.33 -4.24
N THR A 40 2.59 -5.75 -5.05
CA THR A 40 1.88 -7.02 -4.90
C THR A 40 1.63 -7.63 -6.27
N GLY A 41 2.28 -8.77 -6.55
CA GLY A 41 2.27 -9.37 -7.89
C GLY A 41 2.87 -8.41 -8.92
N SER A 42 2.10 -8.07 -9.96
CA SER A 42 2.47 -7.05 -10.96
C SER A 42 1.93 -5.64 -10.64
N ARG A 43 1.21 -5.47 -9.53
CA ARG A 43 0.59 -4.19 -9.17
C ARG A 43 1.49 -3.40 -8.23
N VAL A 44 1.69 -2.13 -8.54
CA VAL A 44 2.25 -1.14 -7.62
C VAL A 44 1.13 -0.21 -7.21
N VAL A 45 0.94 -0.01 -5.91
CA VAL A 45 -0.01 0.98 -5.37
C VAL A 45 0.80 2.02 -4.62
N LEU A 46 0.65 3.27 -5.00
CA LEU A 46 1.35 4.39 -4.36
C LEU A 46 0.36 5.42 -3.85
N ALA A 47 0.62 5.93 -2.66
CA ALA A 47 -0.10 7.02 -2.03
C ALA A 47 0.77 8.28 -2.07
N ARG A 48 0.18 9.38 -2.49
CA ARG A 48 0.84 10.68 -2.59
C ARG A 48 0.48 11.60 -1.42
N LEU A 49 1.33 12.60 -1.19
CA LEU A 49 1.17 13.59 -0.12
C LEU A 49 -0.17 14.34 -0.17
N ASP A 50 -0.73 14.50 -1.37
CA ASP A 50 -2.01 15.17 -1.58
C ASP A 50 -3.23 14.27 -1.25
N GLY A 51 -3.03 13.00 -0.89
CA GLY A 51 -4.12 12.05 -0.62
C GLY A 51 -4.63 11.32 -1.88
N SER A 52 -3.96 11.48 -3.01
CA SER A 52 -4.19 10.68 -4.21
C SER A 52 -3.54 9.30 -4.11
N ILE A 53 -4.16 8.31 -4.73
CA ILE A 53 -3.62 6.95 -4.88
C ILE A 53 -3.49 6.66 -6.37
N GLU A 54 -2.34 6.16 -6.79
CA GLU A 54 -2.14 5.64 -8.14
C GLU A 54 -1.93 4.13 -8.11
N PHE A 55 -2.56 3.47 -9.08
CA PHE A 55 -2.39 2.07 -9.37
C PHE A 55 -1.57 1.94 -10.65
N LEU A 56 -0.41 1.30 -10.55
CA LEU A 56 0.46 1.01 -11.68
C LEU A 56 0.53 -0.50 -11.93
N GLU A 57 0.75 -0.86 -13.18
CA GLU A 57 1.17 -2.19 -13.59
C GLU A 57 2.65 -2.17 -13.96
N LEU A 58 3.41 -3.06 -13.31
CA LEU A 58 4.83 -3.27 -13.56
C LEU A 58 4.99 -4.60 -14.30
N LEU A 59 5.47 -4.53 -15.54
CA LEU A 59 5.83 -5.71 -16.32
C LEU A 59 7.35 -5.91 -16.27
N LEU A 60 7.74 -7.15 -15.96
CA LEU A 60 9.12 -7.57 -15.80
C LEU A 60 9.45 -8.67 -16.81
N THR A 61 10.71 -8.75 -17.25
CA THR A 61 11.18 -9.88 -18.06
C THR A 61 11.24 -11.17 -17.23
N SER A 62 10.84 -12.30 -17.81
CA SER A 62 11.02 -13.64 -17.22
C SER A 62 12.50 -14.02 -17.13
N GLU A 63 13.30 -13.54 -18.07
CA GLU A 63 14.73 -13.84 -18.18
C GLU A 63 15.57 -13.20 -17.06
N ARG A 64 16.63 -13.90 -16.65
CA ARG A 64 17.70 -13.33 -15.81
C ARG A 64 18.79 -12.75 -16.72
N PRO A 65 19.20 -11.49 -16.55
CA PRO A 65 18.79 -10.54 -15.51
C PRO A 65 17.42 -9.87 -15.76
N THR A 66 16.59 -9.79 -14.71
CA THR A 66 15.27 -9.15 -14.79
C THR A 66 15.37 -7.66 -15.12
N ARG A 67 14.57 -7.20 -16.08
CA ARG A 67 14.40 -5.79 -16.46
C ARG A 67 12.92 -5.40 -16.38
N VAL A 68 12.66 -4.12 -16.14
CA VAL A 68 11.32 -3.56 -16.34
C VAL A 68 11.09 -3.39 -17.83
N THR A 69 10.03 -4.01 -18.35
CA THR A 69 9.60 -3.85 -19.74
C THR A 69 8.64 -2.69 -19.90
N SER A 70 7.73 -2.51 -18.93
CA SER A 70 6.77 -1.40 -18.91
C SER A 70 6.38 -1.04 -17.48
N ILE A 71 6.13 0.25 -17.27
CA ILE A 71 5.45 0.80 -16.09
C ILE A 71 4.23 1.54 -16.63
N THR A 72 3.03 1.02 -16.37
CA THR A 72 1.79 1.58 -16.92
C THR A 72 0.91 2.11 -15.79
N LEU A 73 0.54 3.39 -15.86
CA LEU A 73 -0.47 3.96 -14.97
C LEU A 73 -1.85 3.41 -15.36
N LEU A 74 -2.44 2.60 -14.48
CA LEU A 74 -3.78 2.07 -14.69
C LEU A 74 -4.84 3.08 -14.28
N LYS A 75 -4.67 3.70 -13.11
CA LYS A 75 -5.66 4.63 -12.57
C LYS A 75 -5.09 5.53 -11.49
N THR A 76 -5.56 6.78 -11.49
CA THR A 76 -5.36 7.74 -10.40
C THR A 76 -6.70 8.01 -9.73
N VAL A 77 -6.74 7.96 -8.41
CA VAL A 77 -7.93 8.25 -7.62
C VAL A 77 -7.58 9.26 -6.53
N ARG A 78 -8.35 10.34 -6.43
CA ARG A 78 -8.30 11.21 -5.26
C ARG A 78 -9.00 10.52 -4.10
N ALA A 79 -8.26 9.70 -3.36
CA ALA A 79 -8.82 8.84 -2.33
C ALA A 79 -9.25 9.63 -1.09
N HIS A 80 -8.41 10.56 -0.62
CA HIS A 80 -8.63 11.25 0.65
C HIS A 80 -8.45 12.76 0.52
N GLN A 81 -9.05 13.50 1.45
CA GLN A 81 -8.90 14.97 1.55
C GLN A 81 -7.74 15.38 2.45
N LYS A 82 -7.28 14.47 3.31
CA LYS A 82 -6.12 14.64 4.20
C LYS A 82 -5.06 13.58 3.89
N PRO A 83 -3.80 13.76 4.35
CA PRO A 83 -2.73 12.80 4.10
C PRO A 83 -3.09 11.38 4.49
N ILE A 84 -2.68 10.43 3.66
CA ILE A 84 -2.84 9.00 3.91
C ILE A 84 -1.82 8.61 4.98
N SER A 85 -2.30 8.08 6.11
CA SER A 85 -1.47 7.67 7.24
C SER A 85 -0.99 6.23 7.10
N PHE A 86 -1.75 5.37 6.43
CA PHE A 86 -1.39 3.98 6.17
C PHE A 86 -1.91 3.54 4.80
N LEU A 87 -1.10 2.73 4.12
CA LEU A 87 -1.47 2.01 2.92
C LEU A 87 -1.04 0.56 3.10
N LEU A 88 -1.98 -0.38 2.97
CA LEU A 88 -1.74 -1.81 3.10
C LEU A 88 -2.39 -2.55 1.93
N ALA A 89 -1.86 -3.72 1.58
CA ALA A 89 -2.45 -4.56 0.54
C ALA A 89 -2.48 -6.02 0.98
N SER A 90 -3.56 -6.68 0.62
CA SER A 90 -3.68 -8.14 0.50
C SER A 90 -3.46 -8.54 -0.98
N SER A 91 -3.67 -9.81 -1.30
CA SER A 91 -3.57 -10.31 -2.68
C SER A 91 -4.50 -9.62 -3.68
N LEU A 92 -5.69 -9.19 -3.25
CA LEU A 92 -6.73 -8.63 -4.13
C LEU A 92 -7.25 -7.27 -3.71
N THR A 93 -6.97 -6.83 -2.48
CA THR A 93 -7.53 -5.61 -1.92
C THR A 93 -6.44 -4.73 -1.33
N ALA A 94 -6.40 -3.48 -1.76
CA ALA A 94 -5.64 -2.41 -1.12
C ALA A 94 -6.53 -1.62 -0.16
N VAL A 95 -5.95 -1.18 0.96
CA VAL A 95 -6.63 -0.41 1.99
C VAL A 95 -5.81 0.83 2.28
N SER A 96 -6.45 1.99 2.16
CA SER A 96 -5.89 3.26 2.61
C SER A 96 -6.61 3.74 3.85
N ALA A 97 -5.85 4.31 4.77
CA ALA A 97 -6.36 5.02 5.94
C ALA A 97 -5.82 6.43 5.96
N SER A 98 -6.64 7.39 6.38
CA SER A 98 -6.28 8.80 6.37
C SER A 98 -6.63 9.48 7.70
N TYR A 99 -6.00 10.63 7.91
CA TYR A 99 -6.36 11.60 8.93
C TYR A 99 -7.75 12.24 8.71
N ASP A 100 -8.42 11.96 7.58
CA ASP A 100 -9.82 12.34 7.33
C ASP A 100 -10.86 11.45 8.04
N HIS A 101 -10.39 10.53 8.89
CA HIS A 101 -11.21 9.62 9.70
C HIS A 101 -11.86 8.47 8.92
N THR A 102 -11.46 8.29 7.67
CA THR A 102 -12.02 7.28 6.78
C THR A 102 -10.97 6.25 6.37
N LEU A 103 -11.45 5.05 6.08
CA LEU A 103 -10.70 4.04 5.36
C LEU A 103 -11.38 3.71 4.05
N LYS A 104 -10.59 3.44 3.03
CA LYS A 104 -11.08 3.10 1.70
C LYS A 104 -10.44 1.80 1.24
N LEU A 105 -11.30 0.91 0.75
CA LEU A 105 -10.92 -0.39 0.22
C LEU A 105 -11.00 -0.33 -1.30
N PHE A 106 -9.93 -0.75 -1.96
CA PHE A 106 -9.80 -0.75 -3.41
C PHE A 106 -9.54 -2.18 -3.89
N ASP A 107 -10.22 -2.56 -4.96
CA ASP A 107 -9.92 -3.79 -5.68
C ASP A 107 -8.64 -3.58 -6.52
N LEU A 108 -7.63 -4.43 -6.34
CA LEU A 108 -6.38 -4.37 -7.10
C LEU A 108 -6.54 -4.81 -8.57
N ARG A 109 -7.57 -5.59 -8.89
CA ARG A 109 -7.83 -6.05 -10.26
C ARG A 109 -8.50 -4.95 -11.08
N SER A 110 -9.59 -4.41 -10.56
CA SER A 110 -10.36 -3.37 -11.25
C SER A 110 -9.86 -1.95 -10.97
N CYS A 111 -9.03 -1.74 -9.94
CA CYS A 111 -8.60 -0.41 -9.47
C CYS A 111 -9.78 0.49 -9.07
N HIS A 112 -10.90 -0.10 -8.62
CA HIS A 112 -12.08 0.64 -8.18
C HIS A 112 -12.23 0.63 -6.67
N LEU A 113 -12.79 1.73 -6.15
CA LEU A 113 -13.20 1.83 -4.76
C LEU A 113 -14.36 0.85 -4.53
N GLN A 114 -14.16 -0.13 -3.66
CA GLN A 114 -15.19 -1.11 -3.29
C GLN A 114 -16.00 -0.62 -2.10
N SER A 115 -15.34 -0.07 -1.09
CA SER A 115 -16.01 0.33 0.15
C SER A 115 -15.30 1.50 0.82
N MET A 116 -16.08 2.28 1.55
CA MET A 116 -15.62 3.35 2.39
C MET A 116 -16.13 3.11 3.80
N LEU A 117 -15.21 2.99 4.74
CA LEU A 117 -15.49 2.73 6.14
C LEU A 117 -15.22 3.99 6.96
N HIS A 118 -16.26 4.47 7.64
CA HIS A 118 -16.13 5.50 8.66
C HIS A 118 -15.68 4.82 9.95
N ALA A 119 -14.37 4.64 10.10
CA ALA A 119 -13.87 3.80 11.18
C ALA A 119 -13.95 4.49 12.55
N HIS A 120 -13.67 5.80 12.64
CA HIS A 120 -13.47 6.47 13.92
C HIS A 120 -13.91 7.95 13.90
N ARG A 121 -14.09 8.54 15.09
CA ARG A 121 -14.25 10.00 15.27
C ARG A 121 -12.91 10.74 15.37
N GLY A 122 -11.80 10.00 15.38
CA GLY A 122 -10.44 10.52 15.48
C GLY A 122 -9.52 9.89 14.42
N PRO A 123 -8.26 10.31 14.33
CA PRO A 123 -7.34 9.84 13.31
C PRO A 123 -6.99 8.37 13.49
N VAL A 124 -6.81 7.65 12.37
CA VAL A 124 -6.43 6.23 12.37
C VAL A 124 -4.96 6.11 12.73
N THR A 125 -4.64 5.41 13.83
CA THR A 125 -3.27 5.32 14.36
C THR A 125 -2.55 4.01 14.05
N ALA A 126 -3.28 2.94 13.75
CA ALA A 126 -2.73 1.71 13.21
C ALA A 126 -3.80 0.91 12.45
N VAL A 127 -3.36 0.22 11.40
CA VAL A 127 -4.14 -0.72 10.60
C VAL A 127 -3.32 -1.98 10.45
N CYS A 128 -3.94 -3.16 10.47
CA CYS A 128 -3.31 -4.38 9.97
C CYS A 128 -4.30 -5.22 9.17
N ILE A 129 -3.79 -5.96 8.19
CA ILE A 129 -4.59 -6.86 7.36
C ILE A 129 -4.19 -8.29 7.68
N ASP A 130 -5.17 -9.14 7.94
CA ASP A 130 -5.00 -10.59 7.93
C ASP A 130 -5.10 -11.08 6.49
N ALA A 131 -3.97 -11.47 5.91
CA ALA A 131 -3.89 -11.95 4.53
C ALA A 131 -4.60 -13.30 4.31
N THR A 132 -4.90 -14.05 5.37
CA THR A 132 -5.61 -15.34 5.25
C THR A 132 -7.11 -15.17 5.14
N ASN A 133 -7.68 -14.20 5.86
CA ASN A 133 -9.13 -13.97 5.90
C ASN A 133 -9.57 -12.66 5.22
N ASN A 134 -8.65 -11.89 4.64
CA ASN A 134 -8.91 -10.54 4.09
C ASN A 134 -9.59 -9.60 5.11
N VAL A 135 -9.35 -9.81 6.41
CA VAL A 135 -9.93 -9.01 7.49
C VAL A 135 -8.98 -7.86 7.83
N CYS A 136 -9.52 -6.64 7.87
CA CYS A 136 -8.77 -5.47 8.29
C CYS A 136 -9.05 -5.18 9.77
N LEU A 137 -8.01 -5.15 10.60
CA LEU A 137 -8.08 -4.75 11.99
C LEU A 137 -7.57 -3.31 12.14
N LEU A 138 -8.21 -2.56 13.03
CA LEU A 138 -7.98 -1.13 13.21
C LEU A 138 -7.77 -0.81 14.68
N LYS A 139 -6.81 0.07 14.98
CA LYS A 139 -6.63 0.65 16.31
C LYS A 139 -6.65 2.18 16.20
N SER A 140 -7.56 2.78 16.96
CA SER A 140 -7.67 4.22 17.17
C SER A 140 -7.32 4.58 18.62
N SER A 141 -6.76 5.76 18.83
CA SER A 141 -6.54 6.36 20.15
C SER A 141 -7.83 6.91 20.80
N THR A 142 -8.96 6.96 20.08
CA THR A 142 -10.23 7.53 20.55
C THR A 142 -11.40 6.55 20.51
N THR A 143 -12.42 6.81 21.34
CA THR A 143 -13.63 5.99 21.49
C THR A 143 -14.31 5.72 20.14
N PHE A 144 -14.59 4.44 19.87
CA PHE A 144 -15.29 3.98 18.68
C PHE A 144 -16.73 4.54 18.64
N GLY A 145 -17.19 4.99 17.47
CA GLY A 145 -18.59 5.35 17.26
C GLY A 145 -19.48 4.10 17.30
N LYS A 146 -20.65 4.18 17.94
CA LYS A 146 -21.64 3.10 17.93
C LYS A 146 -22.05 2.77 16.49
N GLY A 147 -21.93 1.51 16.06
CA GLY A 147 -22.50 1.01 14.80
C GLY A 147 -21.55 0.23 13.88
N SER A 148 -20.24 0.24 14.13
CA SER A 148 -19.29 -0.39 13.22
C SER A 148 -18.97 -1.84 13.67
N LYS A 149 -19.48 -2.85 12.95
CA LYS A 149 -19.06 -4.26 13.13
C LYS A 149 -17.57 -4.37 12.83
N PHE A 150 -16.72 -4.37 13.87
CA PHE A 150 -15.30 -4.70 13.76
C PHE A 150 -14.96 -5.79 14.78
N LEU A 151 -14.54 -6.95 14.28
CA LEU A 151 -14.16 -8.08 15.13
C LEU A 151 -12.86 -7.75 15.89
N PHE A 152 -12.98 -7.74 17.21
CA PHE A 152 -11.88 -7.64 18.15
C PHE A 152 -11.35 -9.05 18.43
N PHE A 153 -10.06 -9.33 18.21
CA PHE A 153 -9.43 -10.52 18.78
C PHE A 153 -8.18 -10.20 19.58
N ARG A 154 -8.28 -10.49 20.88
CA ARG A 154 -7.33 -10.20 21.97
C ARG A 154 -5.97 -10.92 21.90
N ARG A 155 -5.58 -11.54 20.78
CA ARG A 155 -4.53 -12.59 20.79
C ARG A 155 -3.23 -12.31 20.02
N CYS A 156 -3.15 -11.33 19.12
CA CYS A 156 -1.93 -11.11 18.31
C CYS A 156 -0.88 -10.15 18.92
N PHE A 157 -1.20 -9.37 19.96
CA PHE A 157 -0.27 -8.38 20.50
C PHE A 157 0.37 -8.85 21.80
N ARG A 158 1.34 -9.77 21.72
CA ARG A 158 2.34 -9.93 22.80
C ARG A 158 3.74 -9.40 22.45
N HIS A 159 4.05 -9.07 21.18
CA HIS A 159 5.46 -8.78 20.81
C HIS A 159 5.71 -7.68 19.75
N ALA A 160 4.78 -6.79 19.42
CA ALA A 160 5.07 -5.72 18.46
C ALA A 160 5.72 -4.50 19.13
N LYS A 161 7.03 -4.56 19.37
CA LYS A 161 7.86 -3.34 19.51
C LYS A 161 7.98 -2.68 18.13
N LYS A 162 7.89 -1.34 18.09
CA LYS A 162 8.15 -0.41 16.98
C LYS A 162 8.70 -1.06 15.70
N VAL A 163 7.95 -0.98 14.59
CA VAL A 163 8.53 -1.11 13.25
C VAL A 163 8.04 0.04 12.40
N SER A 164 8.95 0.97 12.14
CA SER A 164 8.83 2.03 11.13
C SER A 164 9.95 1.79 10.13
N PHE A 165 9.67 1.04 9.07
CA PHE A 165 10.40 0.95 7.80
C PHE A 165 9.62 -0.05 6.93
N VAL A 166 9.21 0.33 5.72
CA VAL A 166 8.78 -0.65 4.71
C VAL A 166 9.51 -0.32 3.41
N ALA A 167 10.74 -0.82 3.32
CA ALA A 167 11.22 -1.33 2.04
C ALA A 167 10.41 -2.61 1.79
N GLY A 168 9.70 -2.70 0.65
CA GLY A 168 9.01 -3.92 0.26
C GLY A 168 10.02 -4.99 -0.13
N VAL A 169 10.56 -5.71 0.85
CA VAL A 169 11.34 -6.93 0.62
C VAL A 169 10.34 -8.09 0.63
N LEU A 170 10.10 -8.69 -0.54
CA LEU A 170 9.37 -9.95 -0.67
C LEU A 170 10.24 -11.08 -0.08
N PRO A 171 9.76 -11.84 0.93
CA PRO A 171 10.31 -13.15 1.21
C PRO A 171 9.81 -14.12 0.14
N LEU A 172 10.73 -14.95 -0.37
CA LEU A 172 10.43 -16.08 -1.24
C LEU A 172 9.48 -17.04 -0.52
N VAL A 173 8.32 -17.33 -1.11
CA VAL A 173 7.56 -18.55 -0.79
C VAL A 173 8.10 -19.63 -1.72
N ASN A 174 8.86 -20.57 -1.15
CA ASN A 174 9.27 -21.79 -1.83
C ASN A 174 8.06 -22.74 -1.92
N TYR A 175 7.80 -23.27 -3.11
CA TYR A 175 7.28 -24.62 -3.33
C TYR A 175 8.18 -25.30 -4.35
#